data_AF-A0A832MMH9-F1
#
_entry.id   AF-A0A832MMH9-F1
#
_cell.length_a   1.000
_cell.length_b   1.000
_cell.length_c   1.000
_cell.angle_alpha   90.00
_cell.angle_beta   90.00
_cell.angle_gamma   90.00
#
_symmetry.space_group_name_H-M   'P 1'
#
loop_
_entity.id
_entity.type
_entity.pdbx_description
1 polymer ?
#
loop_
_entity_poly.entity_id
_entity_poly.type
_entity_poly.pdbx_seq_one_letter_code
_entity_poly.pdbx_strand_id
1 'polypeptide(L)'
;MRENVLKFSRSKGLIKTLSFAIFGLVAFSKPAREIDPLNALLSFSMGLFFGGFYQLFLVGFMKPFNRDLKERYDKKAVKRAAQTGLVYFFPFAVVSFVARFFLGWSLVTPLFSSALVVCAFAAANSVNSLREKPKVANTIVAFVVSSIFAVLWIYYSAFAARLPLYAEGGIKLLYVFLTNFFKT
;
A
#
# COMPACT_ATOMS: atom_id res chain seq x y z
N MET A 1 0.84 -18.73 19.95
CA MET A 1 0.69 -17.97 18.68
C MET A 1 -0.74 -17.44 18.43
N ARG A 2 -1.80 -18.26 18.55
CA ARG A 2 -3.19 -17.88 18.20
C ARG A 2 -3.72 -16.62 18.92
N GLU A 3 -3.47 -16.46 20.22
CA GLU A 3 -3.89 -15.27 20.99
C GLU A 3 -3.27 -13.96 20.47
N ASN A 4 -1.99 -13.98 20.09
CA ASN A 4 -1.27 -12.79 19.60
C ASN A 4 -1.79 -12.29 18.24
N VAL A 5 -2.39 -13.18 17.45
CA VAL A 5 -3.00 -12.88 16.15
C VAL A 5 -4.42 -12.29 16.34
N LEU A 6 -5.13 -12.74 17.37
CA LEU A 6 -6.47 -12.23 17.72
C LEU A 6 -6.41 -10.88 18.45
N LYS A 7 -5.29 -10.57 19.13
CA LYS A 7 -5.04 -9.29 19.80
C LYS A 7 -4.32 -8.31 18.86
N PHE A 8 -5.11 -7.58 18.07
CA PHE A 8 -4.59 -6.47 17.26
C PHE A 8 -4.47 -5.21 18.13
N SER A 9 -3.23 -4.85 18.49
CA SER A 9 -2.93 -3.67 19.31
C SER A 9 -2.97 -2.36 18.50
N ARG A 10 -3.25 -1.24 19.17
CA ARG A 10 -3.15 0.11 18.60
C ARG A 10 -1.77 0.39 18.01
N SER A 11 -0.70 -0.12 18.63
CA SER A 11 0.68 0.02 18.13
C SER A 11 0.89 -0.65 16.77
N LYS A 12 0.40 -1.88 16.58
CA LYS A 12 0.42 -2.57 15.27
C LYS A 12 -0.34 -1.80 14.21
N GLY A 13 -1.46 -1.18 14.59
CA GLY A 13 -2.22 -0.27 13.73
C GLY A 13 -1.41 0.91 13.24
N LEU A 14 -0.73 1.60 14.17
CA LEU A 14 0.12 2.76 13.86
C LEU A 14 1.31 2.37 12.97
N ILE A 15 2.03 1.29 13.30
CA ILE A 15 3.17 0.79 12.52
C ILE A 15 2.76 0.57 11.06
N LYS A 16 1.65 -0.13 10.84
CA LYS A 16 1.13 -0.39 9.49
C LYS A 16 0.72 0.90 8.77
N THR A 17 0.01 1.82 9.44
CA THR A 17 -0.39 3.10 8.84
C THR A 17 0.82 3.97 8.46
N LEU A 18 1.82 4.04 9.34
CA LEU A 18 3.09 4.72 9.06
C LEU A 18 3.82 4.08 7.89
N SER A 19 3.82 2.75 7.79
CA SER A 19 4.43 2.04 6.65
C SER A 19 3.79 2.45 5.33
N PHE A 20 2.46 2.51 5.26
CA PHE A 20 1.74 2.97 4.07
C PHE A 20 2.04 4.42 3.70
N ALA A 21 2.09 5.31 4.69
CA ALA A 21 2.48 6.70 4.51
C ALA A 21 3.90 6.83 3.95
N ILE A 22 4.86 6.10 4.51
CA ILE A 22 6.26 6.09 4.07
C ILE A 22 6.36 5.64 2.61
N PHE A 23 5.63 4.61 2.20
CA PHE A 23 5.61 4.19 0.80
C PHE A 23 5.06 5.24 -0.15
N GLY A 24 4.03 5.98 0.27
CA GLY A 24 3.53 7.12 -0.48
C GLY A 24 4.60 8.20 -0.66
N LEU A 25 5.27 8.59 0.43
CA LEU A 25 6.38 9.54 0.40
C LEU A 25 7.50 9.07 -0.53
N VAL A 26 7.95 7.82 -0.38
CA VAL A 26 9.03 7.25 -1.19
C VAL A 26 8.70 7.24 -2.69
N ALA A 27 7.44 6.98 -3.04
CA ALA A 27 7.02 6.84 -4.43
C ALA A 27 6.86 8.18 -5.16
N PHE A 28 6.36 9.21 -4.48
CA PHE A 28 5.93 10.46 -5.13
C PHE A 28 6.76 11.68 -4.72
N SER A 29 7.55 11.60 -3.65
CA SER A 29 8.45 12.69 -3.30
C SER A 29 9.70 12.67 -4.19
N LYS A 30 10.03 13.84 -4.76
CA LYS A 30 11.29 14.04 -5.47
C LYS A 30 12.45 13.97 -4.46
N PRO A 31 13.57 13.31 -4.79
CA PRO A 31 14.75 13.23 -3.93
C PRO A 31 15.62 14.50 -4.02
N ALA A 32 15.06 15.63 -4.46
CA ALA A 32 15.79 16.89 -4.64
C ALA A 32 15.56 17.82 -3.43
N ARG A 33 16.58 18.65 -3.15
CA ARG A 33 16.88 19.46 -1.94
C ARG A 33 15.74 20.20 -1.21
N GLU A 34 14.54 20.27 -1.76
CA GLU A 34 13.39 20.93 -1.15
C GLU A 34 12.20 19.96 -1.16
N ILE A 35 11.91 19.38 -0.01
CA ILE A 35 10.65 18.67 0.22
C ILE A 35 9.57 19.75 0.22
N ASP A 36 8.93 19.96 -0.93
CA ASP A 36 7.74 20.79 -1.02
C ASP A 36 6.66 20.19 -0.08
N PRO A 37 6.22 20.91 0.97
CA PRO A 37 5.26 20.42 1.94
C PRO A 37 3.96 19.93 1.30
N LEU A 38 3.53 20.54 0.20
CA LEU A 38 2.31 20.17 -0.51
C LEU A 38 2.48 18.81 -1.22
N ASN A 39 3.61 18.61 -1.90
CA ASN A 39 3.93 17.35 -2.55
C ASN A 39 4.12 16.22 -1.52
N ALA A 40 4.75 16.50 -0.38
CA ALA A 40 4.88 15.54 0.71
C ALA A 40 3.52 15.14 1.28
N LEU A 41 2.62 16.10 1.50
CA LEU A 41 1.28 15.85 2.02
C LEU A 41 0.43 15.03 1.04
N LEU A 42 0.50 15.34 -0.26
CA LEU A 42 -0.17 14.57 -1.32
C LEU A 42 0.39 13.14 -1.40
N SER A 43 1.71 13.00 -1.36
CA SER A 43 2.41 11.70 -1.36
C SER A 43 1.98 10.84 -0.18
N PHE A 44 1.98 11.43 1.03
CA PHE A 44 1.54 10.82 2.27
C PHE A 44 0.08 10.35 2.16
N SER A 45 -0.81 11.23 1.70
CA SER A 45 -2.24 10.95 1.54
C SER A 45 -2.48 9.81 0.57
N MET A 46 -1.72 9.77 -0.53
CA MET A 46 -1.87 8.74 -1.55
C MET A 46 -1.36 7.38 -1.09
N GLY A 47 -0.26 7.35 -0.31
CA GLY A 47 0.23 6.14 0.34
C GLY A 47 -0.81 5.55 1.31
N LEU A 48 -1.43 6.41 2.14
CA LEU A 48 -2.52 6.00 3.03
C LEU A 48 -3.74 5.49 2.28
N PHE A 49 -4.15 6.18 1.21
CA PHE A 49 -5.26 5.77 0.36
C PHE A 49 -5.01 4.38 -0.24
N PHE A 50 -3.87 4.20 -0.91
CA PHE A 50 -3.53 2.95 -1.56
C PHE A 50 -3.38 1.78 -0.58
N GLY A 51 -2.66 1.99 0.54
CA GLY A 51 -2.50 0.98 1.57
C GLY A 51 -3.82 0.62 2.27
N GLY A 52 -4.67 1.62 2.51
CA GLY A 52 -6.03 1.43 3.02
C GLY A 52 -6.91 0.63 2.06
N PHE A 53 -6.84 0.95 0.76
CA PHE A 53 -7.57 0.26 -0.30
C PHE A 53 -7.11 -1.19 -0.47
N TYR A 54 -5.79 -1.42 -0.46
CA TYR A 54 -5.20 -2.75 -0.48
C TYR A 54 -5.66 -3.60 0.71
N GLN A 55 -5.62 -3.05 1.92
CA GLN A 55 -6.13 -3.73 3.11
C GLN A 55 -7.62 -4.07 2.97
N LEU A 56 -8.42 -3.15 2.45
CA LEU A 56 -9.87 -3.35 2.27
C LEU A 56 -10.13 -4.54 1.36
N PHE A 57 -9.43 -4.63 0.22
CA PHE A 57 -9.55 -5.74 -0.72
C PHE A 57 -9.05 -7.05 -0.11
N LEU A 58 -7.85 -7.07 0.47
CA LEU A 58 -7.30 -8.29 1.05
C LEU A 58 -8.22 -8.88 2.13
N VAL A 59 -8.68 -8.05 3.07
CA VAL A 59 -9.61 -8.49 4.12
C VAL A 59 -11.00 -8.80 3.55
N GLY A 60 -11.46 -8.01 2.57
CA GLY A 60 -12.75 -8.17 1.92
C GLY A 60 -12.87 -9.52 1.23
N PHE A 61 -11.87 -9.91 0.45
CA PHE A 61 -11.82 -11.19 -0.24
C PHE A 61 -11.53 -12.37 0.70
N MET A 62 -10.77 -12.19 1.79
CA MET A 62 -10.52 -13.27 2.74
C MET A 62 -11.75 -13.62 3.60
N LYS A 63 -12.63 -12.65 3.91
CA LYS A 63 -13.78 -12.87 4.80
C LYS A 63 -14.76 -13.97 4.32
N PRO A 64 -15.24 -13.97 3.06
CA PRO A 64 -16.18 -14.99 2.56
C PRO A 64 -15.67 -16.43 2.67
N PHE A 65 -14.37 -16.65 2.44
CA PHE A 65 -13.77 -17.99 2.51
C PHE A 65 -13.53 -18.48 3.94
N ASN A 66 -13.78 -17.64 4.95
CA ASN A 66 -13.52 -17.94 6.35
C ASN A 66 -14.74 -17.66 7.25
N ARG A 67 -15.96 -17.88 6.73
CA ARG A 67 -17.21 -17.71 7.50
C ARG A 67 -17.24 -18.60 8.76
N ASP A 68 -16.66 -19.79 8.69
CA ASP A 68 -16.52 -20.71 9.82
C ASP A 68 -15.66 -20.15 10.97
N LEU A 69 -14.63 -19.34 10.66
CA LEU A 69 -13.82 -18.67 11.69
C LEU A 69 -14.58 -17.55 12.39
N LYS A 70 -15.60 -16.99 11.74
CA LYS A 70 -16.49 -15.98 12.33
C LYS A 70 -17.47 -16.62 13.32
N GLU A 71 -17.85 -17.87 13.10
CA GLU A 71 -18.71 -18.65 14.01
C GLU A 71 -17.93 -19.16 15.23
N ARG A 72 -16.68 -19.61 15.04
CA ARG A 72 -15.86 -20.15 16.13
C ARG A 72 -15.24 -19.10 17.06
N TYR A 73 -14.97 -17.89 16.57
CA TYR A 73 -14.31 -16.84 17.33
C TYR A 73 -15.18 -15.57 17.40
N ASP A 74 -14.97 -14.64 16.47
CA ASP A 74 -15.70 -13.36 16.39
C ASP A 74 -15.73 -12.88 14.94
N LYS A 75 -16.72 -12.03 14.61
CA LYS A 75 -16.88 -11.35 13.32
C LYS A 75 -15.64 -10.55 12.90
N LYS A 76 -14.79 -10.16 13.85
CA LYS A 76 -13.54 -9.42 13.59
C LYS A 76 -12.28 -10.30 13.57
N ALA A 77 -12.37 -11.61 13.85
CA ALA A 77 -11.20 -12.49 13.95
C ALA A 77 -10.37 -12.51 12.66
N VAL A 78 -11.02 -12.75 11.51
CA VAL A 78 -10.36 -12.75 10.19
C VAL A 78 -9.73 -11.39 9.87
N LYS A 79 -10.41 -10.30 10.22
CA LYS A 79 -9.88 -8.93 10.02
C LYS A 79 -8.61 -8.70 10.86
N ARG A 80 -8.64 -9.04 12.15
CA ARG A 80 -7.49 -8.83 13.06
C ARG A 80 -6.30 -9.70 12.67
N ALA A 81 -6.57 -10.95 12.27
CA ALA A 81 -5.54 -11.86 11.77
C ALA A 81 -4.88 -11.28 10.53
N ALA A 82 -5.65 -11.02 9.46
CA ALA A 82 -5.13 -10.46 8.23
C ALA A 82 -4.37 -9.14 8.44
N GLN A 83 -4.87 -8.26 9.32
CA GLN A 83 -4.18 -7.01 9.68
C GLN A 83 -2.84 -7.23 10.39
N THR A 84 -2.68 -8.33 11.12
CA THR A 84 -1.39 -8.69 11.75
C THR A 84 -0.34 -9.01 10.69
N GLY A 85 -0.72 -9.64 9.58
CA GLY A 85 0.17 -9.86 8.44
C GLY A 85 0.62 -8.57 7.75
N LEU A 86 -0.18 -7.51 7.80
CA LEU A 86 0.18 -6.21 7.21
C LEU A 86 1.22 -5.43 8.02
N VAL A 87 1.55 -5.84 9.24
CA VAL A 87 2.64 -5.21 10.02
C VAL A 87 3.99 -5.43 9.34
N TYR A 88 4.13 -6.50 8.55
CA TYR A 88 5.33 -6.80 7.78
C TYR A 88 5.64 -5.78 6.66
N PHE A 89 4.76 -4.79 6.41
CA PHE A 89 5.12 -3.67 5.53
C PHE A 89 6.23 -2.80 6.13
N PHE A 90 6.37 -2.78 7.45
CA PHE A 90 7.31 -1.91 8.15
C PHE A 90 8.79 -2.08 7.74
N PRO A 91 9.39 -3.29 7.75
CA PRO A 91 10.78 -3.45 7.30
C PRO A 91 10.98 -2.98 5.86
N PHE A 92 10.04 -3.26 4.95
CA PHE A 92 10.14 -2.78 3.57
C PHE A 92 10.02 -1.26 3.50
N ALA A 93 9.13 -0.64 4.29
CA ALA A 93 8.99 0.82 4.33
C ALA A 93 10.29 1.49 4.79
N VAL A 94 10.93 0.95 5.83
CA VAL A 94 12.23 1.45 6.33
C VAL A 94 13.29 1.33 5.25
N VAL A 95 13.43 0.15 4.62
CA VAL A 95 14.42 -0.08 3.56
C VAL A 95 14.16 0.83 2.36
N SER A 96 12.91 0.98 1.93
CA SER A 96 12.53 1.87 0.82
C SER A 96 12.81 3.34 1.13
N PHE A 97 12.59 3.79 2.36
CA PHE A 97 12.94 5.14 2.79
C PHE A 97 14.44 5.39 2.76
N VAL A 98 15.23 4.47 3.34
CA VAL A 98 16.69 4.57 3.35
C VAL A 98 17.24 4.54 1.92
N ALA A 99 16.77 3.61 1.09
CA ALA A 99 17.18 3.51 -0.31
C ALA A 99 16.91 4.79 -1.09
N ARG A 100 15.73 5.39 -0.92
CA ARG A 100 15.33 6.58 -1.67
C ARG A 100 16.07 7.84 -1.22
N PHE A 101 16.14 8.09 0.08
CA PHE A 101 16.58 9.39 0.62
C PHE A 101 18.06 9.41 1.01
N PHE A 102 18.67 8.29 1.37
CA PHE A 102 20.07 8.23 1.79
C PHE A 102 21.00 7.66 0.71
N LEU A 103 20.52 6.66 -0.05
CA LEU A 103 21.32 6.03 -1.11
C LEU A 103 21.05 6.60 -2.50
N GLY A 104 20.04 7.47 -2.64
CA GLY A 104 19.69 8.10 -3.92
C GLY A 104 19.09 7.13 -4.94
N TRP A 105 18.57 5.97 -4.52
CA TRP A 105 18.03 4.99 -5.45
C TRP A 105 16.77 5.53 -6.13
N SER A 106 16.74 5.39 -7.46
CA SER A 106 15.59 5.79 -8.28
C SER A 106 14.52 4.70 -8.37
N LEU A 107 14.90 3.42 -8.23
CA LEU A 107 14.05 2.25 -8.46
C LEU A 107 13.61 1.59 -7.15
N VAL A 108 12.76 2.29 -6.40
CA VAL A 108 12.16 1.80 -5.15
C VAL A 108 10.79 1.14 -5.36
N THR A 109 10.21 1.27 -6.56
CA THR A 109 8.94 0.64 -6.95
C THR A 109 8.89 -0.88 -6.72
N PRO A 110 9.93 -1.67 -7.08
CA PRO A 110 9.90 -3.12 -6.88
C PRO A 110 9.80 -3.52 -5.40
N LEU A 111 10.40 -2.73 -4.50
CA LEU A 111 10.36 -3.00 -3.06
C LEU A 111 8.93 -2.97 -2.51
N PHE A 112 8.11 -2.03 -2.99
CA PHE A 112 6.70 -1.99 -2.59
C PHE A 112 5.91 -3.17 -3.15
N SER A 113 6.14 -3.54 -4.42
CA SER A 113 5.51 -4.73 -5.01
C SER A 113 5.86 -6.01 -4.23
N SER A 114 7.12 -6.18 -3.84
CA SER A 114 7.54 -7.27 -2.96
C SER A 114 6.87 -7.21 -1.58
N ALA A 115 6.75 -6.01 -1.00
CA ALA A 115 6.07 -5.82 0.27
C ALA A 115 4.59 -6.24 0.21
N LEU A 116 3.88 -5.89 -0.88
CA LEU A 116 2.49 -6.30 -1.11
C LEU A 116 2.36 -7.83 -1.10
N VAL A 117 3.24 -8.54 -1.80
CA VAL A 117 3.22 -10.01 -1.86
C VAL A 117 3.51 -10.60 -0.49
N VAL A 118 4.64 -10.25 0.13
CA VAL A 118 5.06 -10.82 1.42
C VAL A 118 4.00 -10.60 2.51
N CYS A 119 3.41 -9.40 2.56
CA CYS A 119 2.38 -9.09 3.54
C CYS A 119 1.06 -9.82 3.27
N ALA A 120 0.70 -10.06 2.00
CA ALA A 120 -0.47 -10.86 1.66
C ALA A 120 -0.32 -12.30 2.16
N PHE A 121 0.85 -12.91 1.93
CA PHE A 121 1.14 -14.26 2.39
C PHE A 121 1.24 -14.32 3.92
N ALA A 122 1.84 -13.33 4.57
CA ALA A 122 1.83 -13.22 6.03
C ALA A 122 0.41 -13.09 6.59
N ALA A 123 -0.47 -12.34 5.91
CA ALA A 123 -1.88 -12.22 6.26
C ALA A 123 -2.61 -13.56 6.09
N ALA A 124 -2.44 -14.26 4.96
CA ALA A 124 -3.01 -15.59 4.75
C ALA A 124 -2.52 -16.59 5.80
N ASN A 125 -1.23 -16.58 6.13
CA ASN A 125 -0.65 -17.45 7.14
C ASN A 125 -1.21 -17.15 8.54
N SER A 126 -1.35 -15.87 8.89
CA SER A 126 -1.95 -15.46 10.16
C SER A 126 -3.42 -15.92 10.28
N VAL A 127 -4.21 -15.86 9.20
CA VAL A 127 -5.57 -16.38 9.17
C VAL A 127 -5.57 -17.91 9.26
N ASN A 128 -4.67 -18.58 8.55
CA ASN A 128 -4.53 -20.04 8.60
C ASN A 128 -4.10 -20.54 9.98
N SER A 129 -3.33 -19.77 10.74
CA SER A 129 -2.91 -20.14 12.10
C SER A 129 -4.08 -20.31 13.09
N LEU A 130 -5.25 -19.73 12.78
CA LEU A 130 -6.48 -19.89 13.56
C LEU A 130 -7.18 -21.23 13.33
N ARG A 131 -6.75 -21.98 12.30
CA ARG A 131 -7.25 -23.31 11.95
C ARG A 131 -6.26 -24.39 12.40
N GLU A 132 -6.75 -25.62 12.50
CA GLU A 132 -5.90 -26.81 12.65
C GLU A 132 -5.34 -27.25 11.30
N LYS A 133 -6.15 -27.17 10.24
CA LYS A 133 -5.73 -27.41 8.86
C LYS A 133 -5.72 -26.09 8.06
N PRO A 134 -4.58 -25.69 7.48
CA PRO A 134 -4.49 -24.46 6.69
C PRO A 134 -5.37 -24.58 5.45
N LYS A 135 -6.04 -23.47 5.08
CA LYS A 135 -6.91 -23.44 3.90
C LYS A 135 -6.17 -22.82 2.73
N VAL A 136 -6.02 -23.58 1.64
CA VAL A 136 -5.32 -23.13 0.41
C VAL A 136 -5.97 -21.89 -0.20
N ALA A 137 -7.30 -21.74 -0.07
CA ALA A 137 -8.03 -20.57 -0.56
C ALA A 137 -7.48 -19.24 -0.01
N ASN A 138 -6.97 -19.20 1.23
CA ASN A 138 -6.41 -17.98 1.81
C ASN A 138 -5.13 -17.56 1.09
N THR A 139 -4.30 -18.53 0.73
CA THR A 139 -3.07 -18.32 -0.04
C THR A 139 -3.37 -17.88 -1.46
N ILE A 140 -4.37 -18.49 -2.11
CA ILE A 140 -4.83 -18.09 -3.46
C ILE A 140 -5.35 -16.64 -3.44
N VAL A 141 -6.19 -16.28 -2.48
CA VAL A 141 -6.71 -14.91 -2.34
C VAL A 141 -5.57 -13.93 -2.10
N ALA A 142 -4.63 -14.25 -1.21
CA ALA A 142 -3.45 -13.42 -0.98
C ALA A 142 -2.65 -13.20 -2.27
N PHE A 143 -2.36 -14.26 -3.01
CA PHE A 143 -1.65 -14.19 -4.28
C PHE A 143 -2.39 -13.29 -5.28
N VAL A 144 -3.66 -13.60 -5.60
CA VAL A 144 -4.44 -12.84 -6.60
C VAL A 144 -4.55 -11.36 -6.25
N VAL A 145 -4.92 -11.04 -5.00
CA VAL A 145 -5.04 -9.64 -4.56
C VAL A 145 -3.69 -8.94 -4.59
N SER A 146 -2.62 -9.58 -4.13
CA SER A 146 -1.28 -8.99 -4.15
C SER A 146 -0.76 -8.73 -5.56
N SER A 147 -0.97 -9.67 -6.49
CA SER A 147 -0.52 -9.55 -7.87
C SER A 147 -1.24 -8.43 -8.61
N ILE A 148 -2.57 -8.32 -8.45
CA ILE A 148 -3.35 -7.21 -9.03
C ILE A 148 -2.83 -5.87 -8.51
N PHE A 149 -2.65 -5.74 -7.20
CA PHE A 149 -2.18 -4.49 -6.60
C PHE A 149 -0.72 -4.17 -6.93
N ALA A 150 0.16 -5.17 -7.04
CA ALA A 150 1.53 -4.98 -7.47
C ALA A 150 1.61 -4.47 -8.91
N VAL A 151 0.80 -5.05 -9.81
CA VAL A 151 0.69 -4.58 -11.19
C VAL A 151 0.12 -3.15 -11.23
N LEU A 152 -0.98 -2.89 -10.52
CA LEU A 152 -1.56 -1.54 -10.42
C LEU A 152 -0.54 -0.52 -9.91
N TRP A 153 0.27 -0.88 -8.91
CA TRP A 153 1.29 0.01 -8.39
C TRP A 153 2.40 0.31 -9.38
N ILE A 154 2.88 -0.69 -10.14
CA ILE A 154 3.88 -0.51 -11.18
C ILE A 154 3.36 0.47 -12.24
N TYR A 155 2.14 0.27 -12.73
CA TYR A 155 1.54 1.19 -13.70
C TYR A 155 1.30 2.58 -13.11
N TYR A 156 0.79 2.65 -11.88
CA TYR A 156 0.50 3.91 -11.22
C TYR A 156 1.76 4.74 -10.97
N SER A 157 2.84 4.12 -10.49
CA SER A 157 4.13 4.80 -10.29
C SER A 157 4.75 5.27 -11.61
N ALA A 158 4.67 4.49 -12.68
CA ALA A 158 5.11 4.90 -14.01
C ALA A 158 4.28 6.08 -14.57
N PHE A 159 2.96 6.07 -14.34
CA PHE A 159 2.08 7.18 -14.72
C PHE A 159 2.36 8.44 -13.89
N ALA A 160 2.51 8.30 -12.57
CA ALA A 160 2.76 9.41 -11.67
C ALA A 160 4.11 10.09 -11.90
N ALA A 161 5.13 9.35 -12.32
CA ALA A 161 6.40 9.93 -12.75
C ALA A 161 6.25 10.86 -13.98
N ARG A 162 5.19 10.67 -14.78
CA ARG A 162 4.88 11.48 -15.98
C ARG A 162 3.85 12.58 -15.72
N LEU A 163 3.15 12.57 -14.59
CA LEU A 163 2.18 13.62 -14.21
C LEU A 163 2.75 15.06 -14.28
N PRO A 164 4.01 15.34 -13.86
CA PRO A 164 4.56 16.69 -13.99
C PRO A 164 4.64 17.15 -15.45
N LEU A 165 5.01 16.26 -16.38
CA LEU A 165 5.07 16.56 -17.81
C LEU A 165 3.68 16.85 -18.40
N TYR A 166 2.66 16.09 -17.97
CA TYR A 166 1.29 16.32 -18.41
C TYR A 166 0.70 17.61 -17.82
N ALA A 167 0.99 17.92 -16.56
CA ALA A 167 0.56 19.15 -15.92
C ALA A 167 1.21 20.38 -16.54
N GLU A 168 2.52 20.35 -16.79
CA GLU A 168 3.23 21.44 -17.50
C GLU A 168 2.72 21.62 -18.94
N GLY A 169 2.45 20.53 -19.65
CA GLY A 169 1.84 20.56 -20.97
C GLY A 169 0.43 21.16 -20.99
N GLY A 170 -0.40 20.79 -20.01
CA GLY A 170 -1.74 21.33 -19.83
C GLY A 170 -1.73 22.83 -19.48
N ILE A 171 -0.86 23.25 -18.56
CA ILE A 171 -0.69 24.67 -18.18
C ILE A 171 -0.20 25.49 -19.37
N LYS A 172 0.76 24.98 -20.15
CA LYS A 172 1.20 25.66 -21.39
C LYS A 172 0.09 25.80 -22.42
N LEU A 173 -0.72 24.78 -22.62
CA LEU A 173 -1.88 24.84 -23.52
C LEU A 173 -2.92 25.85 -23.03
N LEU A 174 -3.22 25.86 -21.74
CA LEU A 174 -4.11 26.84 -21.11
C LEU A 174 -3.57 28.27 -21.26
N TYR A 175 -2.27 28.46 -21.04
CA TYR A 175 -1.60 29.73 -21.20
C TYR A 175 -1.68 30.22 -22.65
N VAL A 176 -1.34 29.36 -23.62
CA VAL A 176 -1.44 29.71 -25.06
C VAL A 176 -2.88 30.01 -25.47
N PHE A 177 -3.85 29.23 -24.98
CA PHE A 177 -5.27 29.46 -25.25
C PHE A 177 -5.73 30.81 -24.68
N LEU A 178 -5.45 31.10 -23.41
CA LEU A 178 -5.79 32.38 -22.78
C LEU A 178 -5.10 33.56 -23.48
N THR A 179 -3.83 33.42 -23.84
CA THR A 179 -3.07 34.50 -24.49
C THR A 179 -3.58 34.79 -25.90
N ASN A 180 -4.02 33.77 -26.65
CA ASN A 180 -4.62 33.96 -27.97
C ASN A 180 -6.08 34.44 -27.89
N PHE A 181 -6.85 33.99 -26.90
CA PHE A 181 -8.23 34.40 -26.70
C PHE A 181 -8.36 35.88 -26.29
N PHE A 182 -7.42 36.40 -25.51
CA PHE A 182 -7.36 37.83 -25.14
C PHE A 182 -6.71 38.75 -26.19
N LYS A 183 -6.18 38.19 -27.29
CA LYS A 183 -5.57 38.94 -28.40
C LYS A 183 -6.53 39.18 -29.58
N THR A 184 -7.72 38.61 -29.54
CA THR A 184 -8.79 38.78 -30.54
C THR A 184 -9.85 39.71 -29.97
#